data_AF-A0A2D4SNL6-F1
#
_entry.id   AF-A0A2D4SNL6-F1
#
_cell.length_a   1.000
_cell.length_b   1.000
_cell.length_c   1.000
_cell.angle_alpha   90.00
_cell.angle_beta   90.00
_cell.angle_gamma   90.00
#
_symmetry.space_group_name_H-M   'P 1'
#
loop_
_entity.id
_entity.type
_entity.pdbx_description
1 polymer ?
#
loop_
_entity_poly.entity_id
_entity_poly.type
_entity_poly.pdbx_seq_one_letter_code
_entity_poly.pdbx_strand_id
1 'polypeptide(L)'
;MVRDVIKAFRRVRKKSRPGWKRLLRGAIGFLCGLISLVLVLLIWAWPELGTLPSGEHLEAISMSPNYDKDRGRFVNRKQAEYDKMIAKFDYLSLMKAQIFGTQIRTPPKGLPYESSSIEDFVKRTELSYIWLGHSTVLMRLDNLTILFDPIFTNAAPLPFLVPRFQEPVISLQQLPPIDVIVISHDHYDHLDKPTVEHFLGTETKFLVPLGVSSHLIGWGVPKKSITEHDWWDKTTISGVDFHCTPSQHFSGRLGPRGSKTLWASWSVLGDSQRVFFSGDSGYDIHFQKIGERLGPFDVAFMESGQYNPIWYMAHMFPEEAVRGALELKAKYIHPIHWGMFRLSTHDWFDPPLRIRTAASDDISVLFPKIGQEVIVSEYVSQNQPWWEILKNTP
;
A
#
# COMPACT_ATOMS: atom_id res chain seq x y z
N MET A 1 -40.15 59.95 45.57
CA MET A 1 -40.75 59.61 44.27
C MET A 1 -39.77 58.99 43.25
N VAL A 2 -38.52 59.47 43.11
CA VAL A 2 -37.52 58.87 42.17
C VAL A 2 -36.87 57.58 42.69
N ARG A 3 -36.80 57.38 44.01
CA ARG A 3 -36.21 56.16 44.62
C ARG A 3 -37.05 54.89 44.47
N ASP A 4 -38.36 55.01 44.30
CA ASP A 4 -39.27 53.85 44.23
C ASP A 4 -39.39 53.30 42.79
N VAL A 5 -39.27 54.17 41.78
CA VAL A 5 -39.19 53.77 40.36
C VAL A 5 -37.90 52.98 40.06
N ILE A 6 -36.78 53.36 40.70
CA ILE A 6 -35.49 52.65 40.55
C ILE A 6 -35.50 51.27 41.25
N LYS A 7 -36.22 51.12 42.36
CA LYS A 7 -36.40 49.82 43.03
C LYS A 7 -37.31 48.86 42.26
N ALA A 8 -38.32 49.37 41.57
CA ALA A 8 -39.16 48.57 40.67
C ALA A 8 -38.39 48.05 39.45
N PHE A 9 -37.53 48.87 38.84
CA PHE A 9 -36.66 48.45 37.72
C PHE A 9 -35.56 47.45 38.14
N ARG A 10 -35.07 47.51 39.39
CA ARG A 10 -34.08 46.54 39.91
C ARG A 10 -34.68 45.17 40.27
N ARG A 11 -35.99 45.06 40.52
CA ARG A 11 -36.65 43.76 40.82
C ARG A 11 -37.01 42.94 39.57
N VAL A 12 -37.05 43.55 38.38
CA VAL A 12 -37.35 42.82 37.13
C VAL A 12 -36.09 42.16 36.52
N ARG A 13 -34.88 42.56 36.94
CA ARG A 13 -33.63 42.10 36.30
C ARG A 13 -32.97 40.86 36.93
N LYS A 14 -33.63 40.15 37.85
CA LYS A 14 -33.01 39.01 38.56
C LYS A 14 -33.96 37.83 38.78
N LYS A 15 -34.45 37.24 37.69
CA LYS A 15 -34.96 35.87 37.65
C LYS A 15 -34.76 35.26 36.24
N SER A 16 -33.56 35.38 35.67
CA SER A 16 -33.22 34.49 34.55
C SER A 16 -33.04 33.08 35.12
N ARG A 17 -34.04 32.23 34.89
CA ARG A 17 -34.04 30.84 35.36
C ARG A 17 -32.76 30.15 34.87
N PRO A 18 -31.87 29.64 35.73
CA PRO A 18 -30.64 28.94 35.30
C PRO A 18 -30.93 27.65 34.50
N GLY A 19 -32.19 27.22 34.40
CA GLY A 19 -32.65 26.05 33.67
C GLY A 19 -32.44 26.13 32.15
N TRP A 20 -32.65 27.28 31.49
CA TRP A 20 -32.57 27.33 30.03
C TRP A 20 -31.15 27.12 29.49
N LYS A 21 -30.13 27.64 30.20
CA LYS A 21 -28.72 27.39 29.84
C LYS A 21 -28.30 25.94 30.08
N ARG A 22 -28.86 25.29 31.12
CA ARG A 22 -28.63 23.86 31.37
C ARG A 22 -29.33 22.97 30.33
N LEU A 23 -30.57 23.29 29.97
CA LEU A 23 -31.32 22.63 28.90
C LEU A 23 -30.64 22.83 27.54
N LEU A 24 -30.16 24.03 27.23
CA LEU A 24 -29.44 24.31 25.99
C LEU A 24 -28.10 23.54 25.93
N ARG A 25 -27.34 23.50 27.01
CA ARG A 25 -26.11 22.67 27.07
C ARG A 25 -26.41 21.17 26.93
N GLY A 26 -27.50 20.70 27.55
CA GLY A 26 -27.96 19.32 27.39
C GLY A 26 -28.38 19.01 25.95
N ALA A 27 -29.10 19.92 25.29
CA ALA A 27 -29.51 19.78 23.89
C ALA A 27 -28.31 19.83 22.94
N ILE A 28 -27.35 20.73 23.17
CA ILE A 28 -26.09 20.78 22.40
C ILE A 28 -25.30 19.48 22.61
N GLY A 29 -25.15 19.01 23.85
CA GLY A 29 -24.45 17.75 24.13
C GLY A 29 -25.12 16.54 23.48
N PHE A 30 -26.46 16.47 23.53
CA PHE A 30 -27.24 15.43 22.85
C PHE A 30 -27.08 15.51 21.33
N LEU A 31 -27.14 16.70 20.74
CA LEU A 31 -26.95 16.91 19.31
C LEU A 31 -25.52 16.54 18.87
N CYS A 32 -24.50 16.94 19.63
CA CYS A 32 -23.12 16.53 19.39
C CYS A 32 -22.98 15.00 19.47
N GLY A 33 -23.59 14.36 20.48
CA GLY A 33 -23.61 12.91 20.60
C GLY A 33 -24.28 12.22 19.42
N LEU A 34 -25.40 12.76 18.94
CA LEU A 34 -26.12 12.25 17.77
C LEU A 34 -25.28 12.42 16.49
N ILE A 35 -24.66 13.58 16.29
CA ILE A 35 -23.76 13.84 15.16
C ILE A 35 -22.58 12.88 15.20
N SER A 36 -21.94 12.69 16.37
CA SER A 36 -20.84 11.73 16.52
C SER A 36 -21.29 10.31 16.21
N LEU A 37 -22.47 9.88 16.66
CA LEU A 37 -23.01 8.55 16.35
C LEU A 37 -23.27 8.38 14.85
N VAL A 38 -23.91 9.37 14.22
CA VAL A 38 -24.15 9.35 12.77
C VAL A 38 -22.83 9.31 12.00
N LEU A 39 -21.83 10.08 12.40
CA LEU A 39 -20.50 10.04 11.78
C LEU A 39 -19.83 8.67 11.95
N VAL A 40 -19.93 8.05 13.12
CA VAL A 40 -19.41 6.69 13.34
C VAL A 40 -20.11 5.68 12.45
N LEU A 41 -21.44 5.74 12.33
CA LEU A 41 -22.20 4.85 11.45
C LEU A 41 -21.87 5.07 9.97
N LEU A 42 -21.69 6.32 9.54
CA LEU A 42 -21.29 6.66 8.17
C LEU A 42 -19.87 6.16 7.85
N ILE A 43 -18.94 6.26 8.80
CA ILE A 43 -17.59 5.68 8.66
C ILE A 43 -17.70 4.16 8.60
N TRP A 44 -18.49 3.53 9.46
CA TRP A 44 -18.60 2.07 9.52
C TRP A 44 -19.26 1.47 8.28
N ALA A 45 -20.20 2.18 7.66
CA ALA A 45 -20.83 1.81 6.41
C ALA A 45 -20.04 2.27 5.16
N TRP A 46 -18.86 2.86 5.33
CA TRP A 46 -18.08 3.41 4.22
C TRP A 46 -17.50 2.28 3.38
N PRO A 47 -17.88 2.13 2.09
CA PRO A 47 -17.50 0.96 1.28
C PRO A 47 -15.99 0.79 1.11
N GLU A 48 -15.24 1.90 1.11
CA GLU A 48 -13.77 1.88 1.09
C GLU A 48 -13.14 1.30 2.34
N LEU A 49 -13.84 1.06 3.45
CA LEU A 49 -13.25 0.27 4.54
C LEU A 49 -13.14 -1.22 4.18
N GLY A 50 -13.95 -1.65 3.21
CA GLY A 50 -14.02 -3.04 2.76
C GLY A 50 -14.66 -3.97 3.80
N THR A 51 -14.45 -5.28 3.61
CA THR A 51 -15.07 -6.34 4.39
C THR A 51 -13.99 -7.19 5.07
N LEU A 52 -14.17 -7.45 6.37
CA LEU A 52 -13.26 -8.31 7.12
C LEU A 52 -13.74 -9.77 7.12
N PRO A 53 -12.81 -10.73 7.26
CA PRO A 53 -13.16 -12.14 7.42
C PRO A 53 -14.11 -12.39 8.58
N SER A 54 -15.14 -13.20 8.34
CA SER A 54 -16.17 -13.56 9.33
C SER A 54 -16.72 -14.96 9.06
N GLY A 55 -17.42 -15.55 10.04
CA GLY A 55 -18.02 -16.89 9.92
C GLY A 55 -17.01 -17.97 9.51
N GLU A 56 -17.42 -18.85 8.59
CA GLU A 56 -16.59 -19.94 8.06
C GLU A 56 -15.26 -19.46 7.47
N HIS A 57 -15.22 -18.26 6.87
CA HIS A 57 -13.97 -17.72 6.33
C HIS A 57 -12.97 -17.37 7.43
N LEU A 58 -13.43 -16.73 8.52
CA LEU A 58 -12.59 -16.45 9.67
C LEU A 58 -12.10 -17.74 10.34
N GLU A 59 -12.98 -18.73 10.48
CA GLU A 59 -12.62 -20.05 11.00
C GLU A 59 -11.50 -20.69 10.17
N ALA A 60 -11.63 -20.68 8.85
CA ALA A 60 -10.63 -21.22 7.94
C ALA A 60 -9.28 -20.51 8.05
N ILE A 61 -9.24 -19.18 7.98
CA ILE A 61 -7.96 -18.45 8.06
C ILE A 61 -7.32 -18.54 9.45
N SER A 62 -8.12 -18.71 10.50
CA SER A 62 -7.60 -18.86 11.87
C SER A 62 -6.82 -20.16 12.07
N MET A 63 -6.92 -21.11 11.14
CA MET A 63 -6.14 -22.35 11.15
C MET A 63 -4.72 -22.17 10.60
N SER A 64 -4.41 -21.01 10.01
CA SER A 64 -3.05 -20.66 9.59
C SER A 64 -2.09 -20.68 10.79
N PRO A 65 -0.87 -21.24 10.64
CA PRO A 65 0.17 -21.13 11.66
C PRO A 65 0.65 -19.68 11.88
N ASN A 66 0.35 -18.77 10.95
CA ASN A 66 0.70 -17.35 11.04
C ASN A 66 -0.40 -16.51 11.71
N TYR A 67 -1.54 -17.13 12.07
CA TYR A 67 -2.64 -16.50 12.79
C TYR A 67 -2.56 -16.79 14.30
N ASP A 68 -2.44 -15.73 15.10
CA ASP A 68 -2.50 -15.82 16.56
C ASP A 68 -3.97 -15.76 17.00
N LYS A 69 -4.51 -16.91 17.43
CA LYS A 69 -5.91 -17.04 17.88
C LYS A 69 -6.21 -16.25 19.14
N ASP A 70 -5.25 -16.11 20.05
CA ASP A 70 -5.43 -15.36 21.30
C ASP A 70 -5.51 -13.85 21.02
N ARG A 71 -4.72 -13.37 20.06
CA ARG A 71 -4.79 -11.99 19.58
C ARG A 71 -5.89 -11.76 18.54
N GLY A 72 -6.43 -12.83 17.95
CA GLY A 72 -7.40 -12.80 16.86
C GLY A 72 -6.89 -12.07 15.62
N ARG A 73 -5.61 -12.24 15.24
CA ARG A 73 -4.99 -11.57 14.09
C ARG A 73 -3.73 -12.29 13.61
N PHE A 74 -3.30 -11.99 12.39
CA PHE A 74 -1.99 -12.41 11.89
C PHE A 74 -0.86 -11.68 12.62
N VAL A 75 0.30 -12.33 12.73
CA VAL A 75 1.46 -11.82 13.47
C VAL A 75 2.76 -11.93 12.67
N ASN A 76 3.67 -10.97 12.92
CA ASN A 76 5.02 -11.01 12.38
C ASN A 76 5.87 -12.07 13.08
N ARG A 77 6.90 -12.58 12.40
CA ARG A 77 7.92 -13.44 13.04
C ARG A 77 8.58 -12.74 14.23
N LYS A 78 8.88 -11.45 14.08
CA LYS A 78 9.44 -10.58 15.14
C LYS A 78 8.35 -9.82 15.90
N GLN A 79 7.27 -10.51 16.30
CA GLN A 79 6.10 -9.84 16.90
C GLN A 79 6.44 -8.99 18.14
N ALA A 80 7.36 -9.44 19.00
CA ALA A 80 7.73 -8.70 20.20
C ALA A 80 8.44 -7.37 19.89
N GLU A 81 9.25 -7.31 18.83
CA GLU A 81 9.88 -6.07 18.37
C GLU A 81 8.84 -5.17 17.71
N TYR A 82 7.93 -5.74 16.92
CA TYR A 82 6.84 -5.01 16.28
C TYR A 82 5.93 -4.35 17.32
N ASP A 83 5.56 -5.08 18.38
CA ASP A 83 4.78 -4.54 19.50
C ASP A 83 5.51 -3.37 20.19
N LYS A 84 6.85 -3.45 20.35
CA LYS A 84 7.66 -2.35 20.90
C LYS A 84 7.66 -1.12 19.99
N MET A 85 7.72 -1.30 18.68
CA MET A 85 7.64 -0.20 17.71
C MET A 85 6.28 0.50 17.80
N ILE A 86 5.18 -0.24 17.76
CA ILE A 86 3.83 0.30 17.85
C ILE A 86 3.58 1.00 19.20
N ALA A 87 4.11 0.46 20.30
CA ALA A 87 3.98 1.10 21.62
C ALA A 87 4.70 2.46 21.71
N LYS A 88 5.73 2.68 20.90
CA LYS A 88 6.52 3.92 20.85
C LYS A 88 6.09 4.87 19.71
N PHE A 89 5.02 4.55 18.99
CA PHE A 89 4.60 5.31 17.83
C PHE A 89 4.16 6.73 18.22
N ASP A 90 4.96 7.74 17.85
CA ASP A 90 4.72 9.14 18.18
C ASP A 90 3.92 9.85 17.08
N TYR A 91 2.59 9.71 17.15
CA TYR A 91 1.66 10.34 16.22
C TYR A 91 1.76 11.87 16.22
N LEU A 92 2.07 12.49 17.36
CA LEU A 92 2.13 13.95 17.46
C LEU A 92 3.35 14.49 16.72
N SER A 93 4.51 13.84 16.89
CA SER A 93 5.72 14.19 16.15
C SER A 93 5.57 13.93 14.65
N LEU A 94 4.91 12.84 14.25
CA LEU A 94 4.58 12.59 12.85
C LEU A 94 3.71 13.71 12.26
N MET A 95 2.61 14.08 12.92
CA MET A 95 1.75 15.17 12.47
C MET A 95 2.50 16.50 12.37
N LYS A 96 3.35 16.81 13.35
CA LYS A 96 4.20 18.01 13.31
C LYS A 96 5.17 17.97 12.12
N ALA A 97 5.83 16.86 11.87
CA ALA A 97 6.72 16.69 10.72
C ALA A 97 5.95 16.80 9.40
N GLN A 98 4.72 16.30 9.33
CA GLN A 98 3.87 16.42 8.16
C GLN A 98 3.36 17.85 7.90
N ILE A 99 3.27 18.71 8.92
CA ILE A 99 2.77 20.10 8.75
C ILE A 99 3.92 21.09 8.62
N PHE A 100 4.96 20.93 9.44
CA PHE A 100 6.06 21.89 9.61
C PHE A 100 7.41 21.37 9.10
N GLY A 101 7.46 20.17 8.52
CA GLY A 101 8.67 19.62 7.93
C GLY A 101 9.16 20.43 6.74
N THR A 102 10.47 20.48 6.56
CA THR A 102 11.14 21.23 5.48
C THR A 102 11.34 20.38 4.22
N GLN A 103 10.91 19.12 4.23
CA GLN A 103 11.10 18.18 3.13
C GLN A 103 10.19 18.48 1.94
N ILE A 104 10.76 18.39 0.75
CA ILE A 104 10.07 18.48 -0.53
C ILE A 104 9.49 17.09 -0.83
N ARG A 105 8.24 16.88 -0.41
CA ARG A 105 7.56 15.58 -0.52
C ARG A 105 6.77 15.38 -1.82
N THR A 106 6.68 16.41 -2.63
CA THR A 106 6.06 16.38 -3.97
C THR A 106 7.04 17.02 -4.93
N PRO A 107 7.28 16.43 -6.11
CA PRO A 107 8.13 17.06 -7.11
C PRO A 107 7.53 18.39 -7.59
N PRO A 108 8.37 19.39 -7.95
CA PRO A 108 7.88 20.70 -8.42
C PRO A 108 7.15 20.62 -9.77
N LYS A 109 7.39 19.54 -10.54
CA LYS A 109 6.73 19.20 -11.80
C LYS A 109 6.36 17.71 -11.78
N GLY A 110 5.46 17.30 -12.66
CA GLY A 110 5.17 15.88 -12.86
C GLY A 110 6.44 15.08 -13.13
N LEU A 111 6.45 13.82 -12.68
CA LEU A 111 7.56 12.91 -12.91
C LEU A 111 7.67 12.58 -14.41
N PRO A 112 8.89 12.33 -14.93
CA PRO A 112 9.05 11.98 -16.32
C PRO A 112 8.34 10.66 -16.61
N TYR A 113 7.58 10.65 -17.70
CA TYR A 113 6.87 9.47 -18.16
C TYR A 113 7.19 9.18 -19.62
N GLU A 114 6.91 7.96 -20.03
CA GLU A 114 6.96 7.48 -21.40
C GLU A 114 5.68 6.69 -21.69
N SER A 115 5.17 6.77 -22.92
CA SER A 115 3.98 6.02 -23.33
C SER A 115 4.41 4.86 -24.21
N SER A 116 4.65 3.70 -23.62
CA SER A 116 4.99 2.49 -24.38
C SER A 116 3.78 1.91 -25.12
N SER A 117 4.05 1.20 -26.22
CA SER A 117 3.03 0.54 -27.04
C SER A 117 2.46 -0.66 -26.30
N ILE A 118 1.20 -0.56 -25.84
CA ILE A 118 0.50 -1.67 -25.19
C ILE A 118 0.34 -2.86 -26.15
N GLU A 119 0.13 -2.58 -27.43
CA GLU A 119 -0.01 -3.60 -28.48
C GLU A 119 1.26 -4.42 -28.67
N ASP A 120 2.43 -3.81 -28.55
CA ASP A 120 3.71 -4.53 -28.65
C ASP A 120 4.07 -5.20 -27.32
N PHE A 121 3.77 -4.54 -26.20
CA PHE A 121 3.94 -5.10 -24.86
C PHE A 121 3.22 -6.45 -24.70
N VAL A 122 1.95 -6.57 -25.11
CA VAL A 122 1.21 -7.85 -24.95
C VAL A 122 1.73 -8.99 -25.82
N LYS A 123 2.54 -8.70 -26.85
CA LYS A 123 3.17 -9.73 -27.71
C LYS A 123 4.44 -10.30 -27.09
N ARG A 124 4.96 -9.68 -26.02
CA ARG A 124 6.18 -10.13 -25.33
C ARG A 124 5.96 -11.48 -24.68
N THR A 125 6.98 -12.32 -24.76
CA THR A 125 7.03 -13.62 -24.08
C THR A 125 8.13 -13.66 -23.03
N GLU A 126 9.20 -12.93 -23.28
CA GLU A 126 10.25 -12.62 -22.32
C GLU A 126 9.74 -11.73 -21.18
N LEU A 127 10.43 -11.77 -20.04
CA LEU A 127 10.18 -10.87 -18.92
C LEU A 127 10.34 -9.41 -19.36
N SER A 128 9.21 -8.74 -19.43
CA SER A 128 9.14 -7.28 -19.59
C SER A 128 8.12 -6.69 -18.63
N TYR A 129 8.27 -5.43 -18.28
CA TYR A 129 7.33 -4.76 -17.40
C TYR A 129 7.23 -3.27 -17.68
N ILE A 130 6.14 -2.67 -17.23
CA ILE A 130 5.89 -1.23 -17.20
C ILE A 130 5.59 -0.85 -15.75
N TRP A 131 6.38 0.07 -15.21
CA TRP A 131 6.11 0.65 -13.90
C TRP A 131 5.06 1.76 -14.02
N LEU A 132 3.92 1.58 -13.37
CA LEU A 132 2.80 2.53 -13.40
C LEU A 132 2.76 3.44 -12.17
N GLY A 133 3.84 3.42 -11.38
CA GLY A 133 4.01 4.25 -10.19
C GLY A 133 3.69 3.50 -8.89
N HIS A 134 4.30 3.97 -7.80
CA HIS A 134 4.18 3.33 -6.48
C HIS A 134 4.60 1.87 -6.58
N SER A 135 3.73 0.93 -6.20
CA SER A 135 3.94 -0.51 -6.31
C SER A 135 3.16 -1.17 -7.45
N THR A 136 2.53 -0.37 -8.32
CA THR A 136 1.82 -0.90 -9.49
C THR A 136 2.78 -1.23 -10.62
N VAL A 137 2.86 -2.52 -10.96
CA VAL A 137 3.69 -3.04 -12.05
C VAL A 137 2.84 -3.89 -12.97
N LEU A 138 2.77 -3.50 -14.24
CA LEU A 138 2.19 -4.31 -15.32
C LEU A 138 3.32 -5.13 -15.96
N MET A 139 3.16 -6.45 -16.03
CA MET A 139 4.23 -7.37 -16.36
C MET A 139 3.81 -8.40 -17.41
N ARG A 140 4.75 -8.76 -18.26
CA ARG A 140 4.72 -9.96 -19.11
C ARG A 140 5.74 -10.95 -18.58
N LEU A 141 5.30 -12.18 -18.39
CA LEU A 141 6.16 -13.31 -18.05
C LEU A 141 5.57 -14.55 -18.72
N ASP A 142 6.34 -15.14 -19.63
CA ASP A 142 5.92 -16.24 -20.49
C ASP A 142 4.64 -15.88 -21.26
N ASN A 143 3.53 -16.58 -20.98
CA ASN A 143 2.24 -16.35 -21.60
C ASN A 143 1.31 -15.41 -20.78
N LEU A 144 1.70 -14.99 -19.58
CA LEU A 144 0.83 -14.24 -18.67
C LEU A 144 1.06 -12.72 -18.68
N THR A 145 -0.04 -11.98 -18.68
CA THR A 145 -0.08 -10.56 -18.34
C THR A 145 -0.47 -10.44 -16.87
N ILE A 146 0.47 -10.01 -16.04
CA ILE A 146 0.36 -9.97 -14.58
C ILE A 146 0.33 -8.51 -14.13
N LEU A 147 -0.54 -8.18 -13.19
CA LEU A 147 -0.64 -6.84 -12.63
C LEU A 147 -0.51 -6.89 -11.10
N PHE A 148 0.54 -6.29 -10.57
CA PHE A 148 0.82 -6.24 -9.12
C PHE A 148 0.25 -4.97 -8.50
N ASP A 149 -0.35 -5.10 -7.31
CA ASP A 149 -0.85 -4.02 -6.45
C ASP A 149 -1.40 -2.81 -7.23
N PRO A 150 -2.45 -3.00 -8.05
CA PRO A 150 -2.88 -1.96 -8.96
C PRO A 150 -3.67 -0.87 -8.24
N ILE A 151 -3.08 0.33 -8.19
CA ILE A 151 -3.70 1.53 -7.68
C ILE A 151 -3.74 2.62 -8.76
N PHE A 152 -4.95 2.99 -9.15
CA PHE A 152 -5.22 4.07 -10.10
C PHE A 152 -5.93 5.26 -9.45
N THR A 153 -6.20 5.20 -8.14
CA THR A 153 -6.82 6.29 -7.39
C THR A 153 -5.93 6.77 -6.23
N ASN A 154 -6.53 7.33 -5.18
CA ASN A 154 -5.87 7.90 -4.02
C ASN A 154 -5.62 6.84 -2.95
N ALA A 155 -4.54 6.98 -2.20
CA ALA A 155 -4.10 6.04 -1.16
C ALA A 155 -4.83 6.23 0.18
N ALA A 156 -6.15 6.50 0.16
CA ALA A 156 -6.94 6.75 1.36
C ALA A 156 -8.45 6.52 1.13
N PRO A 157 -9.23 6.24 2.18
CA PRO A 157 -10.68 6.04 2.06
C PRO A 157 -11.43 7.33 1.67
N LEU A 158 -10.81 8.49 1.95
CA LEU A 158 -11.33 9.80 1.54
C LEU A 158 -10.41 10.35 0.44
N PRO A 159 -10.96 10.87 -0.68
CA PRO A 159 -10.19 11.23 -1.86
C PRO A 159 -9.20 12.40 -1.65
N PHE A 160 -9.24 13.09 -0.50
CA PHE A 160 -8.38 14.25 -0.22
C PHE A 160 -7.30 13.98 0.84
N LEU A 161 -7.32 12.83 1.52
CA LEU A 161 -6.39 12.58 2.64
C LEU A 161 -4.98 12.22 2.16
N VAL A 162 -4.88 11.40 1.10
CA VAL A 162 -3.61 11.03 0.47
C VAL A 162 -3.78 11.04 -1.05
N PRO A 163 -3.82 12.24 -1.67
CA PRO A 163 -3.99 12.33 -3.10
C PRO A 163 -2.74 11.84 -3.83
N ARG A 164 -2.95 11.22 -4.99
CA ARG A 164 -1.87 10.99 -5.95
C ARG A 164 -1.38 12.33 -6.50
N PHE A 165 -0.08 12.55 -6.56
CA PHE A 165 0.46 13.81 -7.14
C PHE A 165 0.86 13.69 -8.62
N GLN A 166 0.74 12.49 -9.19
CA GLN A 166 1.06 12.19 -10.58
C GLN A 166 -0.07 11.35 -11.17
N GLU A 167 -0.72 11.81 -12.23
CA GLU A 167 -1.79 11.05 -12.88
C GLU A 167 -1.26 9.71 -13.44
N PRO A 168 -2.10 8.66 -13.49
CA PRO A 168 -1.76 7.42 -14.18
C PRO A 168 -1.37 7.69 -15.64
N VAL A 169 -0.22 7.15 -16.05
CA VAL A 169 0.31 7.30 -17.42
C VAL A 169 -0.52 6.55 -18.45
N ILE A 170 -1.23 5.51 -18.00
CA ILE A 170 -2.29 4.83 -18.74
C ILE A 170 -3.52 4.78 -17.83
N SER A 171 -4.70 5.00 -18.40
CA SER A 171 -5.95 4.84 -17.66
C SER A 171 -6.30 3.36 -17.47
N LEU A 172 -7.18 3.05 -16.52
CA LEU A 172 -7.71 1.69 -16.33
C LEU A 172 -8.28 1.12 -17.64
N GLN A 173 -8.99 1.93 -18.41
CA GLN A 173 -9.61 1.52 -19.68
C GLN A 173 -8.60 1.21 -20.79
N GLN A 174 -7.35 1.69 -20.66
CA GLN A 174 -6.27 1.45 -21.61
C GLN A 174 -5.39 0.26 -21.22
N LEU A 175 -5.66 -0.39 -20.08
CA LEU A 175 -4.94 -1.60 -19.72
C LEU A 175 -5.20 -2.71 -20.75
N PRO A 176 -4.18 -3.52 -21.07
CA PRO A 176 -4.40 -4.73 -21.83
C PRO A 176 -5.25 -5.73 -21.03
N PRO A 177 -5.74 -6.81 -21.66
CA PRO A 177 -6.30 -7.94 -20.91
C PRO A 177 -5.31 -8.44 -19.85
N ILE A 178 -5.79 -8.57 -18.61
CA ILE A 178 -4.99 -9.02 -17.47
C ILE A 178 -5.41 -10.44 -17.11
N ASP A 179 -4.45 -11.36 -17.10
CA ASP A 179 -4.69 -12.75 -16.72
C ASP A 179 -4.74 -12.91 -15.20
N VAL A 180 -3.78 -12.27 -14.50
CA VAL A 180 -3.60 -12.41 -13.06
C VAL A 180 -3.34 -11.05 -12.41
N ILE A 181 -4.13 -10.70 -11.40
CA ILE A 181 -3.85 -9.62 -10.45
C ILE A 181 -3.28 -10.24 -9.18
N VAL A 182 -2.15 -9.73 -8.73
CA VAL A 182 -1.47 -10.17 -7.51
C VAL A 182 -1.49 -9.04 -6.50
N ILE A 183 -2.03 -9.32 -5.31
CA ILE A 183 -2.13 -8.34 -4.22
C ILE A 183 -1.16 -8.74 -3.10
N SER A 184 -0.38 -7.81 -2.57
CA SER A 184 0.51 -8.04 -1.44
C SER A 184 -0.21 -7.96 -0.10
N HIS A 185 -1.11 -6.97 0.09
CA HIS A 185 -1.87 -6.75 1.32
C HIS A 185 -3.02 -5.75 1.10
N ASP A 186 -3.81 -5.46 2.13
CA ASP A 186 -5.08 -4.72 2.01
C ASP A 186 -5.01 -3.19 2.28
N HIS A 187 -3.82 -2.59 2.38
CA HIS A 187 -3.72 -1.14 2.52
C HIS A 187 -4.24 -0.40 1.29
N TYR A 188 -4.68 0.84 1.48
CA TYR A 188 -5.33 1.62 0.43
C TYR A 188 -4.45 1.88 -0.78
N ASP A 189 -3.14 1.91 -0.60
CA ASP A 189 -2.15 2.11 -1.65
C ASP A 189 -1.75 0.83 -2.41
N HIS A 190 -2.32 -0.32 -2.04
CA HIS A 190 -2.06 -1.64 -2.65
C HIS A 190 -3.34 -2.35 -3.10
N LEU A 191 -4.46 -2.04 -2.46
CA LEU A 191 -5.77 -2.59 -2.75
C LEU A 191 -6.79 -1.46 -2.96
N ASP A 192 -6.98 -1.10 -4.22
CA ASP A 192 -7.85 -0.02 -4.66
C ASP A 192 -9.21 -0.55 -5.15
N LYS A 193 -10.30 -0.19 -4.46
CA LYS A 193 -11.64 -0.70 -4.77
C LYS A 193 -12.11 -0.32 -6.20
N PRO A 194 -12.01 0.94 -6.66
CA PRO A 194 -12.35 1.29 -8.04
C PRO A 194 -11.58 0.48 -9.09
N THR A 195 -10.29 0.22 -8.84
CA THR A 195 -9.49 -0.65 -9.71
C THR A 195 -9.99 -2.10 -9.68
N VAL A 196 -10.31 -2.66 -8.50
CA VAL A 196 -10.91 -4.00 -8.43
C VAL A 196 -12.25 -4.07 -9.17
N GLU A 197 -13.11 -3.07 -9.00
CA GLU A 197 -14.42 -3.00 -9.65
C GLU A 197 -14.31 -2.94 -11.19
N HIS A 198 -13.21 -2.39 -11.73
CA HIS A 198 -12.94 -2.37 -13.16
C HIS A 198 -12.83 -3.77 -13.78
N PHE A 199 -12.35 -4.76 -13.02
CA PHE A 199 -12.19 -6.15 -13.49
C PHE A 199 -13.42 -7.02 -13.24
N LEU A 200 -14.54 -6.46 -12.78
CA LEU A 200 -15.77 -7.22 -12.65
C LEU A 200 -16.29 -7.69 -14.01
N GLY A 201 -16.54 -8.99 -14.13
CA GLY A 201 -17.01 -9.60 -15.37
C GLY A 201 -15.90 -10.00 -16.35
N THR A 202 -14.63 -9.80 -16.01
CA THR A 202 -13.50 -10.37 -16.77
C THR A 202 -13.17 -11.79 -16.28
N GLU A 203 -12.29 -12.48 -17.01
CA GLU A 203 -11.75 -13.80 -16.61
C GLU A 203 -10.51 -13.68 -15.69
N THR A 204 -10.14 -12.47 -15.29
CA THR A 204 -8.97 -12.17 -14.48
C THR A 204 -9.00 -12.92 -13.15
N LYS A 205 -7.88 -13.55 -12.81
CA LYS A 205 -7.68 -14.23 -11.52
C LYS A 205 -7.06 -13.27 -10.52
N PHE A 206 -7.49 -13.33 -9.27
CA PHE A 206 -6.92 -12.60 -8.15
C PHE A 206 -6.17 -13.58 -7.25
N LEU A 207 -4.87 -13.36 -7.07
CA LEU A 207 -4.04 -14.06 -6.11
C LEU A 207 -3.78 -13.13 -4.93
N VAL A 208 -4.24 -13.52 -3.75
CA VAL A 208 -4.22 -12.67 -2.57
C VAL A 208 -3.81 -13.44 -1.31
N PRO A 209 -3.27 -12.78 -0.27
CA PRO A 209 -3.04 -13.41 1.02
C PRO A 209 -4.34 -13.76 1.74
N LEU A 210 -4.28 -14.69 2.68
CA LEU A 210 -5.43 -15.09 3.51
C LEU A 210 -6.19 -13.90 4.10
N GLY A 211 -7.51 -13.92 3.97
CA GLY A 211 -8.43 -12.91 4.49
C GLY A 211 -8.68 -11.74 3.53
N VAL A 212 -7.77 -11.43 2.60
CA VAL A 212 -7.95 -10.32 1.64
C VAL A 212 -9.13 -10.57 0.71
N SER A 213 -9.48 -11.84 0.43
CA SER A 213 -10.64 -12.15 -0.43
C SER A 213 -11.96 -11.62 0.12
N SER A 214 -12.07 -11.39 1.44
CA SER A 214 -13.28 -10.81 2.04
C SER A 214 -13.60 -9.44 1.41
N HIS A 215 -12.58 -8.60 1.21
CA HIS A 215 -12.74 -7.31 0.53
C HIS A 215 -13.23 -7.49 -0.90
N LEU A 216 -12.55 -8.34 -1.67
CA LEU A 216 -12.86 -8.60 -3.08
C LEU A 216 -14.29 -9.15 -3.27
N ILE A 217 -14.69 -10.13 -2.45
CA ILE A 217 -16.03 -10.71 -2.46
C ILE A 217 -17.06 -9.65 -2.07
N GLY A 218 -16.76 -8.83 -1.05
CA GLY A 218 -17.61 -7.72 -0.63
C GLY A 218 -17.80 -6.65 -1.71
N TRP A 219 -16.85 -6.51 -2.64
CA TRP A 219 -16.95 -5.63 -3.81
C TRP A 219 -17.48 -6.33 -5.06
N GLY A 220 -17.92 -7.58 -4.96
CA GLY A 220 -18.61 -8.31 -6.03
C GLY A 220 -17.72 -9.20 -6.89
N VAL A 221 -16.43 -9.35 -6.58
CA VAL A 221 -15.56 -10.29 -7.31
C VAL A 221 -16.04 -11.73 -7.03
N PRO A 222 -16.31 -12.54 -8.08
CA PRO A 222 -16.74 -13.91 -7.88
C PRO A 222 -15.69 -14.74 -7.14
N LYS A 223 -16.10 -15.51 -6.11
CA LYS A 223 -15.19 -16.38 -5.33
C LYS A 223 -14.33 -17.31 -6.21
N LYS A 224 -14.87 -17.78 -7.34
CA LYS A 224 -14.16 -18.64 -8.31
C LYS A 224 -12.96 -17.96 -9.00
N SER A 225 -12.91 -16.62 -8.97
CA SER A 225 -11.84 -15.83 -9.56
C SER A 225 -10.75 -15.49 -8.54
N ILE A 226 -10.92 -15.85 -7.27
CA ILE A 226 -10.00 -15.51 -6.18
C ILE A 226 -9.35 -16.78 -5.64
N THR A 227 -8.03 -16.76 -5.46
CA THR A 227 -7.31 -17.78 -4.71
C THR A 227 -6.57 -17.11 -3.57
N GLU A 228 -6.83 -17.57 -2.34
CA GLU A 228 -6.13 -17.10 -1.16
C GLU A 228 -4.97 -18.01 -0.80
N HIS A 229 -3.89 -17.40 -0.33
CA HIS A 229 -2.66 -18.12 0.01
C HIS A 229 -2.11 -17.69 1.36
N ASP A 230 -1.67 -18.68 2.15
CA ASP A 230 -0.76 -18.45 3.27
C ASP A 230 0.69 -18.40 2.78
N TRP A 231 1.60 -17.99 3.65
CA TRP A 231 3.01 -18.02 3.34
C TRP A 231 3.51 -19.43 3.03
N TRP A 232 4.29 -19.50 1.96
CA TRP A 232 4.84 -20.69 1.30
C TRP A 232 3.86 -21.53 0.50
N ASP A 233 2.60 -21.14 0.42
CA ASP A 233 1.68 -21.72 -0.54
C ASP A 233 2.11 -21.38 -1.97
N LYS A 234 1.76 -22.29 -2.88
CA LYS A 234 2.02 -22.18 -4.30
C LYS A 234 0.72 -22.39 -5.07
N THR A 235 0.52 -21.65 -6.14
CA THR A 235 -0.41 -22.00 -7.22
C THR A 235 0.30 -21.91 -8.57
N THR A 236 -0.23 -22.60 -9.57
CA THR A 236 0.31 -22.56 -10.94
C THR A 236 -0.79 -22.11 -11.88
N ILE A 237 -0.52 -21.09 -12.69
CA ILE A 237 -1.45 -20.58 -13.72
C ILE A 237 -0.71 -20.62 -15.05
N SER A 238 -1.26 -21.37 -16.01
CA SER A 238 -0.75 -21.46 -17.38
C SER A 238 0.76 -21.78 -17.52
N GLY A 239 1.33 -22.51 -16.55
CA GLY A 239 2.75 -22.88 -16.53
C GLY A 239 3.61 -22.05 -15.56
N VAL A 240 3.12 -20.88 -15.13
CA VAL A 240 3.84 -19.98 -14.22
C VAL A 240 3.45 -20.27 -12.76
N ASP A 241 4.48 -20.45 -11.92
CA ASP A 241 4.33 -20.70 -10.50
C ASP A 241 4.29 -19.38 -9.70
N PHE A 242 3.26 -19.21 -8.89
CA PHE A 242 3.10 -18.09 -7.96
C PHE A 242 3.24 -18.61 -6.54
N HIS A 243 4.28 -18.15 -5.84
CA HIS A 243 4.49 -18.44 -4.43
C HIS A 243 4.14 -17.22 -3.59
N CYS A 244 3.17 -17.38 -2.68
CA CYS A 244 2.92 -16.39 -1.64
C CYS A 244 4.05 -16.54 -0.61
N THR A 245 4.95 -15.56 -0.53
CA THR A 245 6.13 -15.65 0.33
C THR A 245 6.02 -14.72 1.54
N PRO A 246 6.74 -15.02 2.64
CA PRO A 246 6.68 -14.18 3.82
C PRO A 246 7.10 -12.73 3.57
N SER A 247 6.53 -11.82 4.35
CA SER A 247 6.89 -10.39 4.41
C SER A 247 6.84 -9.93 5.86
N GLN A 248 7.57 -8.87 6.19
CA GLN A 248 7.59 -8.23 7.51
C GLN A 248 6.80 -6.92 7.41
N HIS A 249 5.49 -6.97 7.59
CA HIS A 249 4.61 -5.82 7.44
C HIS A 249 3.39 -5.96 8.37
N PHE A 250 2.28 -5.29 8.06
CA PHE A 250 0.99 -5.48 8.71
C PHE A 250 -0.13 -5.27 7.70
N SER A 251 -1.37 -5.49 8.10
CA SER A 251 -2.53 -5.16 7.29
C SER A 251 -3.56 -4.37 8.09
N GLY A 252 -4.53 -3.80 7.37
CA GLY A 252 -5.71 -3.17 7.93
C GLY A 252 -5.97 -1.78 7.39
N ARG A 253 -7.24 -1.52 7.11
CA ARG A 253 -7.72 -0.27 6.51
C ARG A 253 -8.15 0.80 7.53
N LEU A 254 -7.86 0.56 8.81
CA LEU A 254 -8.11 1.45 9.95
C LEU A 254 -6.84 1.67 10.81
N GLY A 255 -5.67 1.25 10.31
CA GLY A 255 -4.37 1.41 10.95
C GLY A 255 -3.73 0.11 11.45
N PRO A 256 -2.53 0.21 12.08
CA PRO A 256 -1.59 -0.91 12.23
C PRO A 256 -1.94 -1.96 13.29
N ARG A 257 -3.06 -1.80 14.00
CA ARG A 257 -3.48 -2.75 15.04
C ARG A 257 -4.44 -3.82 14.53
N GLY A 258 -4.90 -3.71 13.28
CA GLY A 258 -5.93 -4.56 12.67
C GLY A 258 -5.45 -5.96 12.34
N SER A 259 -4.54 -6.10 11.38
CA SER A 259 -3.90 -7.35 10.94
C SER A 259 -4.85 -8.55 10.80
N LYS A 260 -6.11 -8.28 10.39
CA LYS A 260 -7.18 -9.28 10.26
C LYS A 260 -7.08 -10.09 8.97
N THR A 261 -6.25 -9.62 8.05
CA THR A 261 -5.85 -10.26 6.80
C THR A 261 -4.33 -10.46 6.84
N LEU A 262 -3.81 -11.39 6.04
CA LEU A 262 -2.39 -11.61 5.90
C LEU A 262 -1.79 -10.56 4.93
N TRP A 263 -0.48 -10.36 5.01
CA TRP A 263 0.33 -9.60 4.07
C TRP A 263 1.41 -10.52 3.51
N ALA A 264 1.85 -10.33 2.27
CA ALA A 264 2.83 -11.20 1.63
C ALA A 264 3.73 -10.45 0.66
N SER A 265 4.89 -11.05 0.41
CA SER A 265 5.64 -10.86 -0.83
C SER A 265 5.25 -11.96 -1.81
N TRP A 266 5.64 -11.83 -3.08
CA TRP A 266 5.35 -12.83 -4.11
C TRP A 266 6.60 -13.20 -4.89
N SER A 267 6.84 -14.50 -5.04
CA SER A 267 7.85 -15.02 -5.97
C SER A 267 7.13 -15.66 -7.16
N VAL A 268 7.37 -15.14 -8.37
CA VAL A 268 6.74 -15.60 -9.60
C VAL A 268 7.80 -16.24 -10.49
N LEU A 269 7.64 -17.54 -10.75
CA LEU A 269 8.62 -18.38 -11.41
C LEU A 269 8.01 -18.85 -12.74
N GLY A 270 8.50 -18.28 -13.83
CA GLY A 270 8.22 -18.75 -15.18
C GLY A 270 9.14 -19.90 -15.60
N ASP A 271 9.09 -20.24 -16.89
CA ASP A 271 9.87 -21.34 -17.47
C ASP A 271 11.39 -21.11 -17.34
N SER A 272 11.82 -19.86 -17.56
CA SER A 272 13.24 -19.49 -17.54
C SER A 272 13.57 -18.27 -16.69
N GLN A 273 12.57 -17.44 -16.37
CA GLN A 273 12.77 -16.17 -15.67
C GLN A 273 11.97 -16.12 -14.37
N ARG A 274 12.56 -15.47 -13.37
CA ARG A 274 12.00 -15.41 -12.01
C ARG A 274 11.94 -13.98 -11.52
N VAL A 275 10.81 -13.64 -10.94
CA VAL A 275 10.51 -12.32 -10.40
C VAL A 275 10.21 -12.41 -8.91
N PHE A 276 10.72 -11.46 -8.15
CA PHE A 276 10.32 -11.24 -6.78
C PHE A 276 9.61 -9.89 -6.64
N PHE A 277 8.51 -9.85 -5.90
CA PHE A 277 7.77 -8.63 -5.58
C PHE A 277 7.59 -8.51 -4.06
N SER A 278 8.18 -7.48 -3.45
CA SER A 278 8.25 -7.39 -1.98
C SER A 278 6.93 -7.01 -1.30
N GLY A 279 6.00 -6.37 -2.01
CA GLY A 279 5.01 -5.49 -1.37
C GLY A 279 5.75 -4.45 -0.52
N ASP A 280 5.19 -4.12 0.64
CA ASP A 280 5.77 -3.13 1.56
C ASP A 280 6.66 -3.74 2.65
N SER A 281 7.34 -4.85 2.37
CA SER A 281 8.04 -5.55 3.44
C SER A 281 9.12 -4.68 4.10
N GLY A 282 9.16 -4.69 5.43
CA GLY A 282 10.34 -4.37 6.23
C GLY A 282 11.42 -5.43 6.09
N TYR A 283 12.62 -5.15 6.60
CA TYR A 283 13.75 -6.08 6.52
C TYR A 283 13.67 -7.20 7.57
N ASP A 284 13.82 -8.46 7.12
CA ASP A 284 14.00 -9.61 7.99
C ASP A 284 14.62 -10.80 7.22
N ILE A 285 14.94 -11.88 7.92
CA ILE A 285 15.57 -13.12 7.41
C ILE A 285 14.81 -13.83 6.27
N HIS A 286 13.58 -13.41 5.94
CA HIS A 286 12.83 -14.04 4.85
C HIS A 286 13.50 -13.86 3.50
N PHE A 287 14.12 -12.72 3.22
CA PHE A 287 14.78 -12.50 1.93
C PHE A 287 15.81 -13.58 1.65
N GLN A 288 16.69 -13.86 2.63
CA GLN A 288 17.66 -14.95 2.54
C GLN A 288 16.97 -16.32 2.32
N LYS A 289 15.94 -16.66 3.12
CA LYS A 289 15.23 -17.94 2.98
C LYS A 289 14.53 -18.09 1.64
N ILE A 290 14.00 -17.00 1.09
CA ILE A 290 13.35 -16.97 -0.22
C ILE A 290 14.42 -17.16 -1.32
N GLY A 291 15.54 -16.45 -1.24
CA GLY A 291 16.66 -16.59 -2.19
C GLY A 291 17.33 -17.97 -2.15
N GLU A 292 17.33 -18.63 -0.99
CA GLU A 292 17.79 -20.03 -0.85
C GLU A 292 16.83 -21.03 -1.49
N ARG A 293 15.52 -20.82 -1.36
CA ARG A 293 14.50 -21.78 -1.81
C ARG A 293 14.06 -21.58 -3.26
N LEU A 294 13.93 -20.34 -3.70
CA LEU A 294 13.27 -19.95 -4.96
C LEU A 294 14.17 -19.13 -5.89
N GLY A 295 15.28 -18.58 -5.39
CA GLY A 295 16.24 -17.83 -6.20
C GLY A 295 17.11 -18.71 -7.11
N PRO A 296 18.00 -18.10 -7.91
CA PRO A 296 18.17 -16.65 -8.08
C PRO A 296 17.00 -15.99 -8.82
N PHE A 297 16.84 -14.68 -8.67
CA PHE A 297 15.80 -13.91 -9.34
C PHE A 297 16.40 -13.01 -10.43
N ASP A 298 15.71 -12.86 -11.55
CA ASP A 298 16.11 -11.91 -12.60
C ASP A 298 15.86 -10.49 -12.15
N VAL A 299 14.66 -10.20 -11.64
CA VAL A 299 14.28 -8.88 -11.12
C VAL A 299 13.61 -9.03 -9.77
N ALA A 300 14.04 -8.20 -8.82
CA ALA A 300 13.33 -7.96 -7.56
C ALA A 300 12.74 -6.55 -7.55
N PHE A 301 11.42 -6.46 -7.45
CA PHE A 301 10.69 -5.23 -7.15
C PHE A 301 10.71 -5.04 -5.65
N MET A 302 11.51 -4.08 -5.18
CA MET A 302 11.83 -3.91 -3.77
C MET A 302 11.27 -2.59 -3.24
N GLU A 303 10.52 -2.68 -2.14
CA GLU A 303 10.15 -1.57 -1.27
C GLU A 303 11.37 -0.69 -1.04
N SER A 304 11.34 0.56 -1.49
CA SER A 304 12.42 1.50 -1.21
C SER A 304 11.93 2.87 -0.81
N GLY A 305 10.62 3.11 -0.84
CA GLY A 305 10.01 4.35 -0.41
C GLY A 305 9.46 4.24 1.01
N GLN A 306 8.89 5.35 1.47
CA GLN A 306 7.95 5.46 2.57
C GLN A 306 8.48 5.02 3.93
N TYR A 307 9.78 4.76 4.03
CA TYR A 307 10.47 4.48 5.28
C TYR A 307 10.39 5.64 6.26
N ASN A 308 10.39 5.29 7.54
CA ASN A 308 10.51 6.23 8.64
C ASN A 308 11.05 5.50 9.86
N PRO A 309 11.91 6.14 10.67
CA PRO A 309 12.37 5.56 11.94
C PRO A 309 11.24 5.10 12.88
N ILE A 310 10.05 5.71 12.83
CA ILE A 310 8.93 5.33 13.72
C ILE A 310 8.20 4.05 13.29
N TRP A 311 8.40 3.59 12.05
CA TRP A 311 7.85 2.33 11.53
C TRP A 311 8.91 1.45 10.86
N TYR A 312 10.14 1.50 11.36
CA TYR A 312 11.31 0.82 10.80
C TYR A 312 11.17 -0.71 10.61
N MET A 313 10.23 -1.35 11.32
CA MET A 313 9.97 -2.77 11.11
C MET A 313 8.98 -3.05 9.99
N ALA A 314 8.19 -2.07 9.57
CA ALA A 314 7.16 -2.25 8.56
C ALA A 314 7.65 -1.84 7.16
N HIS A 315 8.59 -0.92 7.02
CA HIS A 315 9.11 -0.48 5.72
C HIS A 315 10.63 -0.49 5.71
N MET A 316 11.24 -1.04 4.66
CA MET A 316 12.68 -1.03 4.47
C MET A 316 13.22 0.37 4.21
N PHE A 317 14.36 0.68 4.81
CA PHE A 317 15.22 1.73 4.27
C PHE A 317 15.84 1.29 2.93
N PRO A 318 16.20 2.21 2.02
CA PRO A 318 16.76 1.88 0.71
C PRO A 318 18.00 0.97 0.76
N GLU A 319 18.84 1.10 1.78
CA GLU A 319 20.01 0.25 2.02
C GLU A 319 19.61 -1.18 2.39
N GLU A 320 18.54 -1.33 3.15
CA GLU A 320 17.98 -2.65 3.50
C GLU A 320 17.33 -3.32 2.28
N ALA A 321 16.74 -2.53 1.38
CA ALA A 321 16.21 -3.03 0.11
C ALA A 321 17.32 -3.65 -0.76
N VAL A 322 18.49 -2.98 -0.87
CA VAL A 322 19.66 -3.54 -1.57
C VAL A 322 20.13 -4.82 -0.89
N ARG A 323 20.23 -4.83 0.44
CA ARG A 323 20.62 -6.02 1.20
C ARG A 323 19.65 -7.18 0.98
N GLY A 324 18.35 -6.95 1.07
CA GLY A 324 17.33 -7.96 0.82
C GLY A 324 17.42 -8.53 -0.59
N ALA A 325 17.68 -7.68 -1.59
CA ALA A 325 17.84 -8.12 -2.97
C ALA A 325 19.09 -8.99 -3.20
N LEU A 326 20.22 -8.67 -2.55
CA LEU A 326 21.41 -9.52 -2.55
C LEU A 326 21.13 -10.89 -1.89
N GLU A 327 20.38 -10.90 -0.78
CA GLU A 327 19.97 -12.12 -0.09
C GLU A 327 18.97 -12.98 -0.90
N LEU A 328 18.14 -12.32 -1.72
CA LEU A 328 17.31 -12.98 -2.74
C LEU A 328 18.13 -13.55 -3.91
N LYS A 329 19.41 -13.16 -4.04
CA LYS A 329 20.25 -13.44 -5.21
C LYS A 329 19.62 -12.86 -6.48
N ALA A 330 19.07 -11.65 -6.37
CA ALA A 330 18.49 -10.94 -7.50
C ALA A 330 19.59 -10.35 -8.39
N LYS A 331 19.40 -10.42 -9.71
CA LYS A 331 20.31 -9.80 -10.68
C LYS A 331 20.07 -8.30 -10.82
N TYR A 332 18.80 -7.90 -10.83
CA TYR A 332 18.37 -6.51 -10.94
C TYR A 332 17.39 -6.14 -9.83
N ILE A 333 17.45 -4.88 -9.39
CA ILE A 333 16.47 -4.28 -8.49
C ILE A 333 15.67 -3.24 -9.25
N HIS A 334 14.34 -3.25 -9.11
CA HIS A 334 13.52 -2.10 -9.42
C HIS A 334 12.91 -1.56 -8.11
N PRO A 335 13.27 -0.33 -7.68
CA PRO A 335 12.69 0.27 -6.48
C PRO A 335 11.23 0.63 -6.70
N ILE A 336 10.34 0.11 -5.85
CA ILE A 336 8.91 0.43 -5.84
C ILE A 336 8.52 1.25 -4.61
N HIS A 337 7.23 1.56 -4.52
CA HIS A 337 6.61 2.24 -3.38
C HIS A 337 7.08 3.69 -3.19
N TRP A 338 7.51 4.35 -4.26
CA TRP A 338 7.84 5.77 -4.26
C TRP A 338 7.23 6.48 -5.47
N GLY A 339 7.30 7.82 -5.47
CA GLY A 339 6.95 8.62 -6.65
C GLY A 339 5.46 8.87 -6.88
N MET A 340 4.54 8.43 -6.01
CA MET A 340 3.09 8.68 -6.21
C MET A 340 2.36 9.35 -5.05
N PHE A 341 2.72 9.02 -3.81
CA PHE A 341 1.99 9.44 -2.61
C PHE A 341 2.89 10.04 -1.55
N ARG A 342 2.31 10.85 -0.66
CA ARG A 342 2.99 11.48 0.47
C ARG A 342 2.71 10.76 1.78
N LEU A 343 3.14 9.52 1.87
CA LEU A 343 2.87 8.65 3.03
C LEU A 343 3.95 8.76 4.13
N SER A 344 5.15 9.24 3.79
CA SER A 344 6.24 9.48 4.75
C SER A 344 6.75 10.93 4.73
N THR A 345 7.84 11.18 5.47
CA THR A 345 8.44 12.50 5.71
C THR A 345 9.82 12.67 5.08
N HIS A 346 10.27 11.75 4.21
CA HIS A 346 11.49 11.95 3.41
C HIS A 346 11.19 12.78 2.14
N ASP A 347 12.23 13.34 1.51
CA ASP A 347 12.08 14.00 0.21
C ASP A 347 11.64 13.01 -0.87
N TRP A 348 10.90 13.47 -1.88
CA TRP A 348 10.37 12.59 -2.94
C TRP A 348 11.48 11.90 -3.75
N PHE A 349 12.68 12.51 -3.84
CA PHE A 349 13.84 11.99 -4.56
C PHE A 349 14.83 11.21 -3.67
N ASP A 350 14.59 11.15 -2.35
CA ASP A 350 15.47 10.45 -1.41
C ASP A 350 15.51 8.93 -1.68
N PRO A 351 14.38 8.24 -1.95
CA PRO A 351 14.37 6.81 -2.28
C PRO A 351 15.29 6.41 -3.45
N PRO A 352 15.13 6.95 -4.68
CA PRO A 352 15.97 6.54 -5.80
C PRO A 352 17.44 6.96 -5.62
N LEU A 353 17.70 8.07 -4.93
CA LEU A 353 19.06 8.50 -4.62
C LEU A 353 19.77 7.49 -3.70
N ARG A 354 19.15 7.17 -2.55
CA ARG A 354 19.77 6.31 -1.55
C ARG A 354 19.92 4.88 -2.01
N ILE A 355 18.93 4.31 -2.71
CA ILE A 355 19.06 2.94 -3.22
C ILE A 355 20.16 2.87 -4.29
N ARG A 356 20.31 3.89 -5.14
CA ARG A 356 21.41 3.98 -6.11
C ARG A 356 22.76 4.08 -5.43
N THR A 357 22.86 4.86 -4.34
CA THR A 357 24.10 4.99 -3.57
C THR A 357 24.46 3.72 -2.80
N ALA A 358 23.46 2.97 -2.35
CA ALA A 358 23.65 1.74 -1.58
C ALA A 358 24.02 0.53 -2.46
N ALA A 359 23.69 0.56 -3.75
CA ALA A 359 23.99 -0.52 -4.69
C ALA A 359 25.50 -0.73 -4.86
N SER A 360 25.93 -2.00 -4.86
CA SER A 360 27.30 -2.41 -5.17
C SER A 360 27.42 -2.88 -6.63
N ASP A 361 28.64 -3.21 -7.07
CA ASP A 361 28.89 -3.78 -8.40
C ASP A 361 28.19 -5.14 -8.61
N ASP A 362 27.75 -5.80 -7.53
CA ASP A 362 27.07 -7.10 -7.57
C ASP A 362 25.59 -7.00 -7.94
N ILE A 363 25.00 -5.80 -7.93
CA ILE A 363 23.57 -5.62 -8.18
C ILE A 363 23.24 -4.31 -8.87
N SER A 364 22.54 -4.40 -10.00
CA SER A 364 22.16 -3.25 -10.80
C SER A 364 20.74 -2.77 -10.47
N VAL A 365 20.58 -1.47 -10.21
CA VAL A 365 19.27 -0.86 -9.93
C VAL A 365 18.72 -0.20 -11.18
N LEU A 366 17.47 -0.51 -11.54
CA LEU A 366 16.79 -0.03 -12.74
C LEU A 366 15.85 1.14 -12.42
N PHE A 367 15.98 2.25 -13.14
CA PHE A 367 15.19 3.47 -12.94
C PHE A 367 14.45 3.91 -14.21
N PRO A 368 13.50 3.10 -14.73
CA PRO A 368 12.65 3.52 -15.82
C PRO A 368 11.85 4.77 -15.48
N LYS A 369 11.52 5.54 -16.52
CA LYS A 369 10.46 6.54 -16.42
C LYS A 369 9.14 5.82 -16.20
N ILE A 370 8.16 6.50 -15.62
CA ILE A 370 6.84 5.91 -15.42
C ILE A 370 6.22 5.62 -16.79
N GLY A 371 5.68 4.43 -16.99
CA GLY A 371 5.09 4.04 -18.29
C GLY A 371 6.09 3.56 -19.35
N GLN A 372 7.40 3.60 -19.06
CA GLN A 372 8.43 3.05 -19.94
C GLN A 372 8.48 1.52 -19.81
N GLU A 373 8.39 0.83 -20.94
CA GLU A 373 8.63 -0.61 -21.05
C GLU A 373 10.10 -0.93 -20.76
N VAL A 374 10.30 -1.90 -19.87
CA VAL A 374 11.60 -2.44 -19.51
C VAL A 374 11.68 -3.88 -19.99
N ILE A 375 12.56 -4.11 -20.96
CA ILE A 375 13.06 -5.45 -21.29
C ILE A 375 14.37 -5.60 -20.51
N VAL A 376 14.35 -6.44 -19.48
CA VAL A 376 15.36 -6.45 -18.41
C VAL A 376 16.79 -6.61 -18.93
N SER A 377 17.00 -7.49 -19.92
CA SER A 377 18.30 -7.75 -20.52
C SER A 377 18.89 -6.56 -21.31
N GLU A 378 18.05 -5.64 -21.75
CA GLU A 378 18.44 -4.54 -22.66
C GLU A 378 18.50 -3.19 -21.93
N TYR A 379 17.69 -3.04 -20.88
CA TYR A 379 17.44 -1.75 -20.25
C TYR A 379 18.64 -1.16 -19.49
N VAL A 380 19.56 -2.00 -19.01
CA VAL A 380 20.74 -1.55 -18.24
C VAL A 380 21.50 -0.42 -18.97
N SER A 381 21.58 -0.50 -20.29
CA SER A 381 22.25 0.51 -21.14
C SER A 381 21.53 1.86 -21.20
N GLN A 382 20.23 1.90 -20.87
CA GLN A 382 19.35 3.06 -20.96
C GLN A 382 19.08 3.72 -19.59
N ASN A 383 19.63 3.15 -18.52
CA ASN A 383 19.35 3.56 -17.15
C ASN A 383 19.89 4.98 -16.87
N GLN A 384 19.01 5.91 -16.51
CA GLN A 384 19.37 7.31 -16.27
C GLN A 384 18.81 7.80 -14.93
N PRO A 385 19.57 8.58 -14.12
CA PRO A 385 19.12 9.09 -12.83
C PRO A 385 18.22 10.33 -12.99
N TRP A 386 17.05 10.14 -13.62
CA TRP A 386 16.19 11.23 -14.09
C TRP A 386 15.68 12.16 -12.96
N TRP A 387 15.69 11.72 -11.70
CA TRP A 387 15.28 12.56 -10.55
C TRP A 387 16.26 13.69 -10.26
N GLU A 388 17.55 13.55 -10.63
CA GLU A 388 18.57 14.57 -10.40
C GLU A 388 18.31 15.83 -11.23
N ILE A 389 17.67 15.67 -12.39
CA ILE A 389 17.26 16.77 -13.27
C ILE A 389 16.17 17.61 -12.58
N LEU A 390 15.20 16.94 -11.96
CA LEU A 390 14.06 17.59 -11.29
C LEU A 390 14.46 18.23 -9.95
N LYS A 391 15.44 17.66 -9.24
CA LYS A 391 15.95 18.23 -7.98
C LYS A 391 16.53 19.64 -8.15
N ASN A 392 17.16 19.91 -9.30
CA ASN A 392 17.85 21.16 -9.58
C ASN A 392 17.00 22.17 -10.36
N THR A 393 15.72 21.87 -10.60
CA THR A 393 14.81 22.79 -11.30
C THR A 393 14.15 23.72 -10.26
N PRO A 394 14.33 25.05 -10.35
CA PRO A 394 13.81 26.00 -9.38
C PRO A 394 12.29 26.07 -9.33
#